data_AF-A0A7Z0NB07-F1
#
_entry.id   AF-A0A7Z0NB07-F1
#
_cell.length_a   1.000
_cell.length_b   1.000
_cell.length_c   1.000
_cell.angle_alpha   90.00
_cell.angle_beta   90.00
_cell.angle_gamma   90.00
#
_symmetry.space_group_name_H-M   'P 1'
#
loop_
_entity.id
_entity.type
_entity.pdbx_description
1 polymer ?
#
loop_
_entity_poly.entity_id
_entity_poly.type
_entity_poly.pdbx_seq_one_letter_code
_entity_poly.pdbx_strand_id
1 'polypeptide(L)' 'MTHYPKGTMCMACRHAIADCGQLPFSTMPPMSKSKRRVIVRCTEFEHANRPTQRQADSRASEKAAAYS' A
#
# COMPACT_ATOMS: atom_id res chain seq x y z
N MET A 1 -15.39 -16.03 -5.37
CA MET A 1 -14.57 -14.82 -5.16
C MET A 1 -14.03 -14.31 -6.49
N THR A 2 -14.38 -13.08 -6.90
CA THR A 2 -13.89 -12.44 -8.14
C THR A 2 -12.90 -11.31 -7.88
N HIS A 3 -12.85 -10.83 -6.64
CA HIS A 3 -11.97 -9.76 -6.17
C HIS A 3 -10.83 -10.38 -5.35
N TYR A 4 -9.60 -10.06 -5.71
CA TYR A 4 -8.39 -10.60 -5.11
C TYR A 4 -7.50 -9.45 -4.66
N PRO A 5 -6.95 -9.48 -3.44
CA PRO A 5 -5.98 -8.47 -3.04
C PRO A 5 -4.72 -8.58 -3.91
N LYS A 6 -4.02 -7.46 -4.09
CA LYS A 6 -2.72 -7.47 -4.76
C LYS A 6 -1.72 -8.33 -3.98
N GLY A 7 -1.27 -9.44 -4.57
CA GLY A 7 -0.39 -10.40 -3.90
C GLY A 7 0.88 -9.77 -3.30
N THR A 8 1.53 -8.85 -4.03
CA THR A 8 2.71 -8.14 -3.52
C THR A 8 2.42 -7.26 -2.31
N MET A 9 1.20 -6.69 -2.19
CA MET A 9 0.80 -5.96 -0.98
C MET A 9 0.58 -6.93 0.18
N CYS A 10 -0.09 -8.07 -0.07
CA CYS A 10 -0.32 -9.07 0.96
C CYS A 10 1.00 -9.61 1.52
N MET A 11 1.98 -9.93 0.66
CA MET A 11 3.30 -10.41 1.07
C MET A 11 4.08 -9.40 1.93
N ALA A 12 3.86 -8.09 1.72
CA ALA A 12 4.52 -7.05 2.48
C ALA A 12 3.71 -6.58 3.70
N CYS A 13 2.58 -7.22 3.97
CA CYS A 13 1.71 -6.90 5.09
C CYS A 13 2.23 -7.52 6.39
N ARG A 14 1.99 -6.88 7.53
CA ARG A 14 2.20 -7.45 8.88
C ARG A 14 1.38 -8.73 9.09
N HIS A 15 0.23 -8.80 8.44
CA HIS A 15 -0.72 -9.90 8.54
C HIS A 15 -0.58 -10.91 7.39
N ALA A 16 0.60 -11.02 6.75
CA ALA A 16 0.80 -11.87 5.57
C ALA A 16 0.43 -13.36 5.78
N ILE A 17 0.50 -13.84 7.03
CA ILE A 17 0.14 -15.21 7.42
C ILE A 17 -1.26 -15.35 8.05
N ALA A 18 -2.01 -14.25 8.18
CA ALA A 18 -3.34 -14.25 8.77
C ALA A 18 -4.41 -14.57 7.71
N ASP A 19 -5.51 -15.21 8.14
CA ASP A 19 -6.66 -15.42 7.28
C ASP A 19 -7.41 -14.10 7.05
N CYS A 20 -7.21 -13.52 5.87
CA CYS A 20 -7.90 -12.31 5.44
C CYS A 20 -9.18 -12.63 4.63
N GLY A 21 -9.61 -13.90 4.56
CA GLY A 21 -10.69 -14.36 3.69
C GLY A 21 -12.05 -13.76 4.02
N GLN A 22 -12.23 -13.30 5.26
CA GLN A 22 -13.46 -12.68 5.76
C GLN A 22 -13.61 -11.20 5.35
N LEU A 23 -12.56 -10.56 4.81
CA LEU A 23 -12.61 -9.16 4.44
C LEU A 23 -13.51 -8.92 3.20
N PRO A 24 -14.21 -7.78 3.12
CA PRO A 24 -15.11 -7.46 2.02
C PRO A 24 -14.33 -6.99 0.78
N PHE A 25 -13.57 -7.88 0.12
CA PHE A 25 -12.75 -7.52 -1.04
C PHE A 25 -13.54 -6.90 -2.22
N SER A 26 -14.86 -7.12 -2.29
CA SER A 26 -15.73 -6.51 -3.30
C SER A 26 -15.97 -5.02 -3.11
N THR A 27 -15.84 -4.49 -1.88
CA THR A 27 -16.01 -3.06 -1.58
C THR A 27 -14.69 -2.29 -1.66
N MET A 28 -13.57 -3.00 -1.76
CA MET A 28 -12.25 -2.41 -1.80
C MET A 28 -11.94 -1.77 -3.18
N PRO A 29 -11.11 -0.72 -3.23
CA PRO A 29 -10.80 -0.02 -4.47
C PRO A 29 -10.12 -0.94 -5.51
N PRO A 30 -10.66 -1.04 -6.74
CA PRO A 30 -10.03 -1.85 -7.79
C PRO A 30 -8.77 -1.16 -8.33
N MET A 31 -7.68 -1.91 -8.43
CA MET A 31 -6.41 -1.45 -9.04
C MET A 31 -6.25 -1.94 -10.48
N SER A 32 -6.66 -3.18 -10.74
CA SER A 32 -6.56 -3.78 -12.07
C SER A 32 -7.76 -4.70 -12.30
N LYS A 33 -8.30 -4.70 -13.51
CA LYS A 33 -9.43 -5.55 -13.91
C LYS A 33 -9.00 -6.40 -15.09
N SER A 34 -9.15 -7.71 -14.95
CA SER A 34 -9.00 -8.71 -16.01
C SER A 34 -10.34 -9.42 -16.22
N LYS A 35 -10.51 -10.12 -17.36
CA LYS A 35 -11.80 -10.70 -17.82
C LYS A 35 -12.62 -11.45 -16.75
N ARG A 36 -11.99 -12.05 -15.73
CA ARG A 36 -12.69 -12.76 -14.62
C ARG A 36 -12.14 -12.46 -13.23
N ARG A 37 -11.19 -11.53 -13.10
CA ARG A 37 -10.50 -11.25 -11.84
C ARG A 37 -10.30 -9.75 -11.68
N VAL A 38 -10.66 -9.23 -10.51
CA VAL A 38 -10.42 -7.84 -10.13
C VAL A 38 -9.35 -7.85 -9.05
N ILE A 39 -8.21 -7.23 -9.31
CA ILE A 39 -7.19 -6.99 -8.30
C ILE A 39 -7.57 -5.72 -7.55
N VAL A 40 -7.76 -5.84 -6.23
CA VAL A 40 -8.12 -4.73 -5.35
C VAL A 40 -6.96 -4.31 -4.46
N ARG A 41 -6.99 -3.05 -4.01
CA ARG A 41 -6.12 -2.54 -2.96
C ARG A 41 -6.73 -2.90 -1.62
N CYS A 42 -6.02 -3.68 -0.80
CA CYS A 42 -6.46 -3.98 0.55
C CYS A 42 -6.50 -2.70 1.40
N THR A 43 -7.61 -2.44 2.09
CA THR A 43 -7.77 -1.31 3.01
C THR A 43 -7.11 -1.58 4.37
N GLU A 44 -7.11 -2.82 4.80
CA GLU A 44 -6.49 -3.30 6.05
C GLU A 44 -4.98 -3.57 5.89
N PHE A 45 -4.37 -3.03 4.84
CA PHE A 45 -2.95 -3.26 4.57
C PHE A 45 -2.08 -2.46 5.55
N GLU A 46 -1.31 -3.18 6.36
CA GLU A 46 -0.29 -2.61 7.23
C GLU A 46 1.10 -3.09 6.83
N HIS A 47 2.03 -2.19 6.51
CA HIS A 47 3.37 -2.60 6.07
C HIS A 47 4.19 -3.20 7.21
N ALA A 48 4.78 -4.39 6.98
CA ALA A 48 5.63 -5.08 7.97
C ALA A 48 6.84 -4.26 8.36
N ASN A 49 7.58 -3.79 7.35
CA ASN A 49 8.67 -2.85 7.53
C ASN A 49 8.10 -1.44 7.40
N ARG A 50 7.62 -0.85 8.50
CA ARG A 50 7.30 0.59 8.49
C ARG A 50 8.63 1.29 8.21
N PRO A 51 8.87 1.92 7.05
CA PRO A 51 10.02 2.81 6.97
C PRO A 51 9.70 3.87 8.01
N THR A 52 10.51 3.99 9.05
CA THR A 52 10.55 5.21 9.86
C THR A 52 10.57 6.34 8.86
N GLN A 53 9.45 7.06 8.83
CA GLN A 53 9.12 8.21 7.99
C GLN A 53 10.41 8.89 7.53
N ARG A 54 10.92 8.51 6.36
CA ARG A 54 12.11 9.15 5.79
C ARG A 54 11.66 10.55 5.43
N GLN A 55 11.94 11.47 6.35
CA GLN A 55 12.16 12.89 6.18
C GLN A 55 11.95 13.35 4.74
N ALA A 56 10.73 13.76 4.41
CA ALA A 56 10.41 14.46 3.19
C ALA A 56 10.64 15.99 3.32
N ASP A 57 11.26 16.46 4.41
CA ASP A 57 11.24 17.87 4.80
C ASP A 57 12.62 18.50 5.11
N SER A 58 13.74 17.94 4.63
CA SER A 58 15.07 18.52 4.94
C SER A 58 15.98 18.76 3.74
N ARG A 59 15.46 18.80 2.50
CA ARG A 59 16.28 19.09 1.30
C ARG A 59 15.84 20.34 0.52
N ALA A 60 15.05 21.22 1.15
CA ALA A 60 14.58 22.46 0.55
C ALA A 60 15.09 23.76 1.24
N SER A 61 15.80 23.69 2.38
CA SER A 61 16.09 24.90 3.18
C SER A 61 17.53 25.43 3.10
N GLU A 62 18.50 24.75 2.47
CA GLU A 62 19.92 25.17 2.52
C GLU A 62 20.42 25.91 1.26
N LYS A 63 19.62 26.07 0.20
CA LYS A 63 20.04 26.80 -1.01
C LYS A 63 19.63 28.28 -1.08
N ALA A 64 18.92 28.81 -0.08
CA ALA A 64 18.40 30.19 -0.13
C ALA A 64 19.34 31.26 0.48
N ALA A 65 20.43 30.88 1.17
CA ALA A 65 21.30 31.82 1.88
C ALA A 65 22.62 32.14 1.15
N ALA A 66 22.86 31.57 -0.03
CA ALA A 66 24.14 31.71 -0.75
C ALA A 66 24.13 32.80 -1.85
N TYR A 67 23.08 33.62 -1.92
CA TYR A 67 22.95 34.71 -2.91
C TYR A 67 22.59 36.06 -2.28
N SER A 68 23.03 36.32 -1.05
CA SER A 68 22.96 37.65 -0.42
C SER A 68 24.35 38.21 -0.16
#